data_AF-A0A367QYY8-F1
#
_entry.id   AF-A0A367QYY8-F1
#
_cell.length_a   1.000
_cell.length_b   1.000
_cell.length_c   1.000
_cell.angle_alpha   90.00
_cell.angle_beta   90.00
_cell.angle_gamma   90.00
#
_symmetry.space_group_name_H-M   'P 1'
#
loop_
_entity.id
_entity.type
_entity.pdbx_description
1 polymer ?
#
loop_
_entity_poly.entity_id
_entity_poly.type
_entity_poly.pdbx_seq_one_letter_code
_entity_poly.pdbx_strand_id
1 'polypeptide(L)'
;MEDQALVCLTYWREYRTYFHIASDWEVSEATICCTVHWVENVLVNCGRFRLGGKKSLLTPLKKPKTVAMDVTESPIERPKYGQKRFFSGKQKRHTLKSQFVIDLETLQIICVVNDSGRKHDFKLFIHKSSFSS
;
A
#
# COMPACT_ATOMS: atom_id res chain seq x y z
N MET A 1 -19.29 -6.68 15.28
CA MET A 1 -18.50 -5.73 14.46
C MET A 1 -17.06 -5.64 14.92
N GLU A 2 -16.80 -5.54 16.22
CA GLU A 2 -15.42 -5.49 16.76
C GLU A 2 -14.60 -6.75 16.40
N ASP A 3 -15.18 -7.94 16.56
CA ASP A 3 -14.49 -9.21 16.24
C ASP A 3 -14.06 -9.30 14.77
N GLN A 4 -14.92 -8.85 13.85
CA GLN A 4 -14.64 -8.87 12.40
C GLN A 4 -13.47 -7.94 12.07
N ALA A 5 -13.42 -6.76 12.70
CA ALA A 5 -12.30 -5.85 12.57
C ALA A 5 -11.02 -6.45 13.19
N LEU A 6 -11.11 -7.12 14.34
CA LEU A 6 -9.97 -7.74 15.01
C LEU A 6 -9.38 -8.89 14.19
N VAL A 7 -10.21 -9.76 13.62
CA VAL A 7 -9.79 -10.83 12.69
C VAL A 7 -9.01 -10.24 11.52
N CYS A 8 -9.54 -9.19 10.90
CA CYS A 8 -8.92 -8.54 9.75
C CYS A 8 -7.58 -7.87 10.12
N LEU A 9 -7.51 -7.18 11.26
CA LEU A 9 -6.27 -6.59 11.78
C LEU A 9 -5.21 -7.63 12.12
N THR A 10 -5.61 -8.78 12.64
CA THR A 10 -4.70 -9.90 12.96
C THR A 10 -4.07 -10.44 11.68
N TYR A 11 -4.89 -10.62 10.63
CA TYR A 11 -4.42 -11.02 9.31
C TYR A 11 -3.41 -10.02 8.73
N TRP A 12 -3.74 -8.73 8.69
CA TRP A 12 -2.85 -7.73 8.09
C TRP A 12 -1.57 -7.47 8.88
N ARG A 13 -1.64 -7.47 10.22
CA ARG A 13 -0.49 -7.15 11.07
C ARG A 13 0.49 -8.31 11.17
N GLU A 14 -0.03 -9.53 11.31
CA GLU A 14 0.78 -10.70 11.61
C GLU A 14 1.01 -11.60 10.40
N TYR A 15 0.30 -11.33 9.31
CA TYR A 15 0.39 -12.08 8.06
C TYR A 15 0.20 -13.59 8.23
N ARG A 16 -0.57 -13.98 9.27
CA ARG A 16 -0.92 -15.38 9.55
C ARG A 16 -1.84 -15.91 8.46
N THR A 17 -1.74 -17.20 8.16
CA THR A 17 -2.64 -17.86 7.22
C THR A 17 -4.07 -17.86 7.77
N TYR A 18 -5.07 -17.86 6.89
CA TYR A 18 -6.47 -17.97 7.30
C TYR A 18 -6.73 -19.24 8.11
N PHE A 19 -6.04 -20.34 7.80
CA PHE A 19 -6.08 -21.57 8.58
C PHE A 19 -5.67 -21.36 10.05
N HIS A 20 -4.57 -20.66 10.33
CA HIS A 20 -4.14 -20.42 11.72
C HIS A 20 -5.14 -19.52 12.47
N ILE A 21 -5.61 -18.46 11.82
CA ILE A 21 -6.60 -17.55 12.43
C ILE A 21 -7.92 -18.30 12.67
N ALA A 22 -8.34 -19.16 11.75
CA ALA A 22 -9.53 -19.98 11.89
C ALA A 22 -9.43 -20.94 13.08
N SER A 23 -8.25 -21.51 13.32
CA SER A 23 -7.97 -22.35 14.49
C SER A 23 -8.08 -21.58 15.80
N ASP A 24 -7.55 -20.36 15.87
CA ASP A 24 -7.59 -19.52 17.09
C ASP A 24 -9.03 -19.09 17.45
N TRP A 25 -9.87 -18.91 16.43
CA TRP A 25 -11.26 -18.43 16.56
C TRP A 25 -12.30 -19.56 16.52
N GLU A 26 -11.87 -20.82 16.43
CA GLU A 26 -12.74 -22.01 16.35
C GLU A 26 -13.81 -21.94 15.25
N VAL A 27 -13.47 -21.37 14.09
CA VAL A 27 -14.35 -21.23 12.92
C VAL A 27 -13.73 -21.86 11.68
N SER A 28 -14.51 -21.96 10.61
CA SER A 28 -13.96 -22.43 9.32
C SER A 28 -13.04 -21.38 8.68
N GLU A 29 -12.04 -21.84 7.91
CA GLU A 29 -11.18 -20.97 7.10
C GLU A 29 -11.99 -20.10 6.13
N ALA A 30 -13.07 -20.65 5.57
CA ALA A 30 -13.97 -19.93 4.69
C ALA A 30 -14.65 -18.74 5.40
N THR A 31 -15.01 -18.89 6.68
CA THR A 31 -15.59 -17.82 7.50
C THR A 31 -14.61 -16.67 7.69
N ILE A 32 -13.34 -16.97 7.96
CA ILE A 32 -12.27 -15.97 8.08
C ILE A 32 -12.07 -15.23 6.76
N CYS A 33 -11.93 -15.96 5.66
CA CYS A 33 -11.77 -15.39 4.31
C CYS A 33 -12.92 -14.43 3.96
N CYS A 34 -14.16 -14.88 4.13
CA CYS A 34 -15.35 -14.04 3.89
C CYS A 34 -15.38 -12.79 4.78
N THR A 35 -14.98 -12.93 6.04
CA THR A 35 -14.94 -11.80 7.00
C THR A 35 -13.93 -10.74 6.58
N VAL A 36 -12.69 -11.15 6.26
CA VAL A 36 -11.63 -10.24 5.79
C VAL A 36 -12.07 -9.52 4.52
N HIS A 37 -12.58 -10.25 3.52
CA HIS A 37 -13.06 -9.65 2.28
C HIS A 37 -14.24 -8.71 2.49
N TRP A 38 -15.16 -9.02 3.40
CA TRP A 38 -16.27 -8.13 3.74
C TRP A 38 -15.78 -6.83 4.36
N VAL A 39 -14.86 -6.89 5.33
CA VAL A 39 -14.26 -5.70 5.95
C VAL A 39 -13.52 -4.86 4.91
N GLU A 40 -12.71 -5.48 4.05
CA GLU A 40 -12.00 -4.82 2.94
C GLU A 40 -12.97 -4.08 2.02
N ASN A 41 -14.06 -4.74 1.60
CA ASN A 41 -15.07 -4.14 0.74
C ASN A 41 -15.74 -2.93 1.41
N VAL A 42 -16.10 -3.02 2.69
CA VAL A 42 -16.68 -1.91 3.43
C VAL A 42 -15.72 -0.72 3.50
N LEU A 43 -14.44 -0.97 3.80
CA LEU A 43 -13.42 0.09 3.89
C LEU A 43 -13.13 0.75 2.54
N VAL A 44 -13.07 -0.02 1.46
CA VAL A 44 -12.87 0.50 0.09
C VAL A 44 -14.08 1.34 -0.36
N ASN A 45 -15.29 0.87 -0.05
CA ASN A 45 -16.54 1.53 -0.44
C ASN A 45 -16.83 2.78 0.38
N CYS A 46 -16.42 2.83 1.66
CA CYS A 46 -16.64 4.02 2.47
C CYS A 46 -15.85 5.24 1.98
N GLY A 47 -14.76 5.03 1.23
CA GLY A 47 -13.93 6.08 0.64
C GLY A 47 -13.12 6.92 1.64
N ARG A 48 -13.36 6.79 2.95
CA ARG A 48 -12.72 7.60 4.01
C ARG A 48 -11.21 7.38 4.12
N PHE A 49 -10.74 6.19 3.73
CA PHE A 49 -9.32 5.80 3.78
C PHE A 49 -8.61 5.97 2.43
N ARG A 50 -9.26 6.59 1.44
CA ARG A 50 -8.62 6.88 0.16
C ARG A 50 -7.59 8.00 0.34
N LEU A 51 -6.36 7.73 -0.05
CA LEU A 51 -5.32 8.75 -0.10
C LEU A 51 -5.65 9.80 -1.18
N GLY A 52 -5.27 11.05 -0.94
CA GLY A 52 -5.56 12.18 -1.84
C GLY A 52 -4.86 12.10 -3.21
N GLY A 53 -3.94 11.15 -3.37
CA GLY A 53 -3.17 10.93 -4.60
C GLY A 53 -2.27 12.12 -4.94
N LYS A 54 -1.57 12.04 -6.07
CA LYS A 54 -0.59 13.08 -6.47
C LYS A 54 -1.19 14.47 -6.62
N LYS A 55 -2.45 14.56 -7.05
CA LYS A 55 -3.15 15.84 -7.28
C LYS A 55 -3.39 16.62 -5.99
N SER A 56 -3.46 15.95 -4.84
CA SER A 56 -3.61 16.62 -3.55
C SER A 56 -2.43 17.54 -3.21
N LEU A 57 -1.20 17.18 -3.65
CA LEU A 57 0.00 18.01 -3.48
C LEU A 57 -0.05 19.34 -4.25
N LEU A 58 -0.88 19.41 -5.29
CA LEU A 58 -1.03 20.59 -6.15
C LEU A 58 -2.20 21.49 -5.72
N THR A 59 -3.03 21.03 -4.79
CA THR A 59 -4.22 21.77 -4.35
C THR A 59 -3.78 22.92 -3.43
N PRO A 60 -3.95 24.20 -3.79
CA PRO A 60 -3.39 25.34 -3.05
C PRO A 60 -3.82 25.38 -1.58
N LEU A 61 -5.07 24.99 -1.30
CA LEU A 61 -5.66 25.00 0.04
C LEU A 61 -5.08 23.92 0.98
N LYS A 62 -4.49 22.86 0.42
CA LYS A 62 -3.96 21.69 1.15
C LYS A 62 -2.49 21.45 0.86
N LYS A 63 -1.78 22.46 0.34
CA LYS A 63 -0.38 22.33 -0.02
C LYS A 63 0.46 22.27 1.27
N PRO A 64 1.13 21.15 1.56
CA PRO A 64 1.99 21.04 2.75
C PRO A 64 3.16 22.02 2.63
N LYS A 65 3.55 22.64 3.75
CA LYS A 65 4.71 23.52 3.81
C LYS A 65 6.02 22.75 3.66
N THR A 66 6.10 21.60 4.32
CA THR A 66 7.26 20.70 4.30
C THR A 66 6.80 19.26 4.10
N VAL A 67 7.44 18.52 3.20
CA VAL A 67 7.17 17.11 2.96
C VAL A 67 8.42 16.27 3.11
N ALA A 68 8.26 15.07 3.68
CA ALA A 68 9.26 14.01 3.57
C ALA A 68 8.86 13.04 2.45
N MET A 69 9.85 12.63 1.67
CA MET A 69 9.70 11.57 0.68
C MET A 69 10.49 10.35 1.15
N ASP A 70 9.78 9.27 1.43
CA ASP A 70 10.38 7.98 1.75
C ASP A 70 10.13 6.97 0.63
N VAL A 71 11.09 6.09 0.38
CA VAL A 71 11.03 5.10 -0.70
C VAL A 71 11.43 3.75 -0.15
N THR A 72 10.53 2.77 -0.26
CA THR A 72 10.76 1.40 0.20
C THR A 72 10.57 0.39 -0.93
N GLU A 73 11.29 -0.73 -0.85
CA GLU A 73 11.11 -1.87 -1.75
C GLU A 73 10.47 -3.03 -0.98
N SER A 74 9.29 -3.48 -1.43
CA SER A 74 8.60 -4.64 -0.88
C SER A 74 8.75 -5.84 -1.81
N PRO A 75 9.04 -7.05 -1.29
CA PRO A 75 9.08 -8.25 -2.11
C PRO A 75 7.70 -8.55 -2.69
N ILE A 76 7.68 -9.08 -3.91
CA ILE A 76 6.46 -9.58 -4.54
C ILE A 76 6.65 -11.00 -5.05
N GLU A 77 5.54 -11.69 -5.28
CA GLU A 77 5.55 -12.94 -6.02
C GLU A 77 6.16 -12.73 -7.42
N ARG A 78 6.89 -13.73 -7.91
CA ARG A 78 7.53 -13.68 -9.23
C ARG A 78 6.46 -13.47 -10.32
N PRO A 79 6.50 -12.34 -11.06
CA PRO A 79 5.53 -12.09 -12.11
C PRO A 79 5.60 -13.13 -13.21
N LYS A 80 4.47 -13.55 -13.79
CA LYS A 80 4.48 -14.46 -14.96
C LYS A 80 5.08 -13.78 -16.20
N TYR A 81 4.83 -12.49 -16.39
CA TYR A 81 5.32 -11.69 -17.52
C TYR A 81 6.11 -10.47 -17.04
N GLY A 82 7.05 -9.97 -17.86
CA GLY A 82 7.79 -8.75 -17.53
C GLY A 82 8.70 -8.84 -16.31
N GLN A 83 9.13 -10.04 -15.91
CA GLN A 83 9.94 -10.31 -14.71
C GLN A 83 11.13 -9.36 -14.53
N LYS A 84 11.89 -9.14 -15.61
CA LYS A 84 13.07 -8.25 -15.63
C LYS A 84 12.77 -6.81 -15.18
N ARG A 85 11.53 -6.36 -15.31
CA ARG A 85 11.09 -5.02 -14.88
C ARG A 85 11.04 -4.93 -13.36
N PHE A 86 10.53 -5.97 -12.70
CA PHE A 86 10.33 -6.00 -11.25
C PHE A 86 11.52 -6.58 -10.48
N PHE A 87 12.48 -7.20 -11.17
CA PHE A 87 13.68 -7.73 -10.53
C PHE A 87 14.59 -6.60 -10.03
N SER A 88 14.78 -6.52 -8.71
CA SER A 88 15.71 -5.59 -8.07
C SER A 88 17.10 -6.22 -8.00
N GLY A 89 18.07 -5.57 -8.63
CA GLY A 89 19.47 -6.02 -8.64
C GLY A 89 20.13 -5.96 -7.26
N LYS A 90 19.68 -5.02 -6.40
CA LYS A 90 20.17 -4.83 -5.03
C LYS A 90 19.60 -5.89 -4.09
N GLN A 91 18.28 -6.07 -4.11
CA GLN A 91 17.58 -7.04 -3.24
C GLN A 91 17.64 -8.49 -3.76
N LYS A 92 18.14 -8.68 -4.99
CA LYS A 92 18.25 -9.98 -5.69
C LYS A 92 16.92 -10.74 -5.79
N ARG A 93 15.80 -10.02 -5.86
CA ARG A 93 14.44 -10.60 -5.94
C ARG A 93 13.46 -9.67 -6.66
N HIS A 94 12.27 -10.15 -6.97
CA HIS A 94 11.20 -9.31 -7.54
C HIS A 94 10.61 -8.43 -6.46
N THR A 95 10.49 -7.14 -6.75
CA THR A 95 10.03 -6.14 -5.79
C THR A 95 9.17 -5.07 -6.46
N LEU A 96 8.26 -4.50 -5.67
CA LEU A 96 7.62 -3.22 -5.95
C LEU A 96 8.32 -2.14 -5.15
N LYS A 97 8.49 -0.98 -5.76
CA LYS A 97 8.99 0.21 -5.10
C LYS A 97 7.81 1.11 -4.77
N SER A 98 7.62 1.37 -3.49
CA SER A 98 6.55 2.20 -2.95
C SER A 98 7.16 3.49 -2.42
N GLN A 99 6.68 4.61 -2.93
CA GLN A 99 7.11 5.92 -2.47
C GLN A 99 5.99 6.60 -1.69
N PHE A 100 6.30 7.05 -0.49
CA PHE A 100 5.41 7.74 0.43
C PHE A 100 5.76 9.21 0.43
N VAL A 101 4.75 10.07 0.28
CA VAL A 101 4.86 11.49 0.58
C VAL A 101 4.12 11.77 1.86
N ILE A 102 4.85 12.24 2.84
CA ILE A 102 4.35 12.47 4.20
C ILE A 102 4.43 13.97 4.48
N ASP A 103 3.32 14.53 4.94
CA ASP A 103 3.31 15.87 5.51
C ASP A 103 4.04 15.83 6.86
N LEU A 104 5.10 16.61 7.03
CA LEU A 104 5.85 16.60 8.28
C LEU A 104 5.16 17.36 9.42
N GLU A 105 4.20 18.22 9.12
CA GLU A 105 3.45 18.95 10.15
C GLU A 105 2.35 18.08 10.75
N THR A 106 1.64 17.33 9.91
CA THR A 106 0.50 16.49 10.33
C THR A 106 0.83 15.00 10.45
N LEU A 107 2.02 14.59 9.99
CA LEU A 107 2.45 13.19 9.84
C LEU A 107 1.54 12.33 8.95
N GLN A 108 0.66 12.96 8.17
CA GLN A 108 -0.25 12.24 7.29
C GLN A 108 0.45 11.81 6.00
N ILE A 109 0.17 10.57 5.58
CA ILE A 109 0.54 10.11 4.25
C ILE A 109 -0.39 10.78 3.23
N ILE A 110 0.15 11.66 2.41
CA ILE A 110 -0.59 12.42 1.40
C ILE A 110 -0.88 11.55 0.18
N CYS A 111 0.15 10.86 -0.32
CA CYS A 111 0.02 9.95 -1.44
C CYS A 111 1.08 8.85 -1.44
N VAL A 112 0.71 7.70 -2.00
CA VAL A 112 1.61 6.59 -2.27
C VAL A 112 1.72 6.37 -3.78
N VAL A 113 2.93 6.12 -4.25
CA VAL A 113 3.21 5.85 -5.66
C VAL A 113 3.96 4.54 -5.77
N ASN A 114 3.36 3.58 -6.46
CA ASN A 114 3.99 2.29 -6.70
C ASN A 114 4.61 2.27 -8.11
N ASP A 115 5.81 1.71 -8.21
CA ASP A 115 6.50 1.44 -9.47
C ASP A 115 7.32 0.15 -9.36
N SER A 116 7.96 -0.25 -10.44
CA SER A 116 8.80 -1.44 -10.45
C SER A 116 10.10 -1.24 -9.65
N GLY A 117 10.52 -2.26 -8.89
CA GLY A 117 11.70 -2.22 -8.01
C GLY A 117 13.00 -1.76 -8.66
N ARG A 118 13.19 -2.02 -9.96
CA ARG A 118 14.41 -1.63 -10.69
C ARG A 118 14.56 -0.10 -10.87
N LYS A 119 13.48 0.67 -10.74
CA LYS A 119 13.51 2.10 -11.05
C LYS A 119 14.30 2.87 -9.99
N HIS A 120 15.12 3.83 -10.44
CA HIS A 120 15.93 4.67 -9.57
C HIS A 120 15.05 5.67 -8.80
N ASP A 121 15.36 5.90 -7.54
CA ASP A 121 14.55 6.67 -6.57
C ASP A 121 14.28 8.10 -7.06
N PHE A 122 15.31 8.82 -7.53
CA PHE A 122 15.16 10.16 -8.12
C PHE A 122 14.24 10.25 -9.36
N LYS A 123 14.03 9.16 -10.10
CA LYS A 123 13.18 9.15 -11.32
C LYS A 123 11.69 8.92 -11.04
N LEU A 124 11.28 8.73 -9.78
CA LEU A 124 9.88 8.42 -9.43
C LEU A 124 8.99 9.67 -9.32
N PHE A 125 9.53 10.80 -8.84
CA PHE A 125 8.79 12.06 -8.76
C PHE A 125 8.91 12.91 -10.01
N ILE A 126 10.12 13.10 -10.54
CA ILE A 126 10.40 14.06 -11.63
C ILE A 126 9.68 13.69 -12.94
N HIS A 127 9.48 12.40 -13.23
CA HIS A 127 8.88 11.97 -14.51
C HIS A 127 7.35 11.96 -14.55
N LYS A 128 6.66 12.19 -13.43
CA LYS A 128 5.19 12.21 -13.38
C LYS A 128 4.61 13.59 -13.04
N SER A 129 5.44 14.59 -12.75
CA SER A 129 5.06 16.01 -12.70
C SER A 129 4.90 16.64 -14.09
N SER A 130 5.26 15.92 -15.16
CA SER A 130 5.19 16.38 -16.55
C SER A 130 3.93 15.91 -17.31
N PHE A 131 2.84 15.57 -16.61
CA PHE A 131 1.56 15.28 -17.27
C PHE A 131 0.56 16.42 -17.03
N SER A 132 0.63 17.34 -18.00
CA SER A 132 -0.42 18.20 -18.58
C SER A 132 -1.27 19.06 -17.65
N SER A 133 -0.98 20.37 -17.74
CA SER A 133 -1.97 21.45 -17.94
C SER A 133 -3.19 21.04 -18.75
#